data_AF-A0A2D5A9K5-F1
#
_entry.id   AF-A0A2D5A9K5-F1
#
_cell.length_a   1.000
_cell.length_b   1.000
_cell.length_c   1.000
_cell.angle_alpha   90.00
_cell.angle_beta   90.00
_cell.angle_gamma   90.00
#
_symmetry.space_group_name_H-M   'P 1'
#
loop_
_entity.id
_entity.type
_entity.pdbx_description
1 polymer ?
#
loop_
_entity_poly.entity_id
_entity_poly.type
_entity_poly.pdbx_seq_one_letter_code
_entity_poly.pdbx_strand_id
1 'polypeptide(L)'
;MDAARDPFEELTDLFLSDDPVADASKRDASPARTPAAVAAPAAPKLTIAICGHLPVMAGLWVTQYADRVAEEHGSTGLVRLEGGRCSIEIFRSPNRVERSEGIDLATAAGRIAEGTRRWVICVDDRDAAEAVRAGADEVVILTAAEQPAVIEAYRLAKSAAARVAAEHPLDLGLVVVGADEDRAGGAADVLSEAASRHLDRPLPVVATVRRLDVVEGSQRIMFEESVRRTADEVVTAIRASLDVTGSDLPVVEAEPVTRASEGDPGIPNAGLRLAGFEESPIHDAAPKIVRPSPVRRTGIGMQPLFPSEPARPAKRAGVRPVRLSPAPVGGAGAPAFRSPEDSPEPEVVPVIETSPASTPEAVDSVPVVNAATPGSADATNWSKWIDGVSIARFRCPIAPEVEFGLDQDGRLHLLCGHTAMESMRVAEAWLRTNRDLVALATGCTGAVVLHVFTRDAPAVADLHRTGIRLHLLLDEGEPGRCLPLNSASNASAPA
;
A
#
# COMPACT_ATOMS: atom_id res chain seq x y z
N MET A 1 -2.45 43.38 -14.36
CA MET A 1 -3.07 42.09 -14.02
C MET A 1 -1.93 41.11 -13.90
N ASP A 2 -1.45 40.87 -12.69
CA ASP A 2 -0.50 39.79 -12.45
C ASP A 2 -1.21 38.48 -12.79
N ALA A 3 -0.69 37.76 -13.78
CA ALA A 3 -1.10 36.38 -13.98
C ALA A 3 -0.68 35.63 -12.71
N ALA A 4 -1.66 35.10 -11.97
CA ALA A 4 -1.39 34.26 -10.81
C ALA A 4 -0.41 33.17 -11.25
N ARG A 5 0.81 33.20 -10.70
CA ARG A 5 1.83 32.19 -10.98
C ARG A 5 1.30 30.82 -10.60
N ASP A 6 1.69 29.81 -11.35
CA ASP A 6 1.30 28.44 -11.03
C ASP A 6 1.91 28.07 -9.68
N PRO A 7 1.12 27.67 -8.67
CA PRO A 7 1.66 27.24 -7.37
C PRO A 7 2.67 26.10 -7.48
N PHE A 8 2.64 25.29 -8.55
CA PHE A 8 3.66 24.26 -8.80
C PHE A 8 4.98 24.85 -9.31
N GLU A 9 4.93 25.91 -10.13
CA GLU A 9 6.12 26.68 -10.51
C GLU A 9 6.68 27.40 -9.28
N GLU A 10 5.85 27.96 -8.40
CA GLU A 10 6.32 28.59 -7.16
C GLU A 10 7.01 27.60 -6.21
N LEU A 11 6.48 26.39 -6.03
CA LEU A 11 7.14 25.35 -5.26
C LEU A 11 8.46 24.94 -5.92
N THR A 12 8.48 24.83 -7.25
CA THR A 12 9.69 24.49 -7.99
C THR A 12 10.73 25.60 -7.85
N ASP A 13 10.33 26.87 -7.96
CA ASP A 13 11.16 28.06 -7.80
C ASP A 13 11.69 28.16 -6.37
N LEU A 14 10.88 27.86 -5.35
CA LEU A 14 11.30 27.84 -3.94
C LEU A 14 12.46 26.85 -3.71
N PHE A 15 12.43 25.70 -4.40
CA PHE A 15 13.49 24.69 -4.31
C PHE A 15 14.68 24.95 -5.24
N LEU A 16 14.47 25.61 -6.39
CA LEU A 16 15.53 25.93 -7.35
C LEU A 16 16.28 27.22 -7.02
N SER A 17 15.72 28.04 -6.13
CA SER A 17 16.40 29.22 -5.58
C SER A 17 17.45 28.74 -4.56
N ASP A 18 18.69 28.54 -5.05
CA ASP A 18 19.89 28.29 -4.22
C ASP A 18 20.13 29.48 -3.26
N ASP A 19 19.47 29.49 -2.10
CA ASP A 19 19.84 30.37 -0.98
C ASP A 19 19.99 29.54 0.31
N PRO A 20 21.21 29.02 0.60
CA PRO A 20 21.50 28.44 1.89
C PRO A 20 21.88 29.54 2.88
N VAL A 21 20.90 30.28 3.42
CA VAL A 21 21.12 31.09 4.62
C VAL A 21 19.89 31.04 5.53
N ALA A 22 19.77 29.99 6.34
CA ALA A 22 18.92 29.98 7.53
C ALA A 22 19.80 30.20 8.76
N ASP A 23 19.67 31.41 9.33
CA ASP A 23 20.28 31.88 10.56
C ASP A 23 19.71 31.11 11.75
N ALA A 24 20.51 30.23 12.34
CA ALA A 24 20.15 29.38 13.47
C ALA A 24 20.11 30.20 14.77
N SER A 25 18.98 30.84 15.06
CA SER A 25 18.69 31.39 16.38
C SER A 25 17.78 30.46 17.18
N LYS A 26 18.44 29.70 18.07
CA LYS A 26 17.98 29.12 19.34
C LYS A 26 16.48 29.23 19.65
N ARG A 27 15.80 28.07 19.65
CA ARG A 27 14.67 27.79 20.55
C ARG A 27 14.94 26.51 21.32
N ASP A 28 15.57 26.68 22.48
CA ASP A 28 15.52 25.70 23.57
C ASP A 28 14.17 25.82 24.29
N ALA A 29 13.31 24.82 24.14
CA ALA A 29 12.27 24.50 25.11
C ALA A 29 11.71 23.10 24.82
N SER A 30 12.39 22.07 25.30
CA SER A 30 11.83 20.71 25.37
C SER A 30 11.08 20.56 26.71
N PRO A 31 9.75 20.29 26.73
CA PRO A 31 9.07 19.98 27.97
C PRO A 31 9.31 18.52 28.36
N ALA A 32 9.69 18.33 29.63
CA ALA A 32 9.91 17.03 30.24
C ALA A 32 8.64 16.15 30.16
N ARG A 33 8.77 14.95 29.57
CA ARG A 33 7.76 13.88 29.59
C ARG A 33 7.53 13.43 31.04
N THR A 34 6.33 13.70 31.55
CA THR A 34 5.81 13.17 32.82
C THR A 34 5.23 11.76 32.56
N PRO A 35 5.42 10.77 33.45
CA PRO A 35 4.95 9.41 33.22
C PRO A 35 3.42 9.33 33.18
N ALA A 36 2.92 8.45 32.30
CA ALA A 36 1.54 8.30 31.87
C ALA A 36 0.55 8.08 33.03
N ALA A 37 -0.28 9.10 33.28
CA ALA A 37 -1.59 8.90 33.88
C ALA A 37 -2.47 8.17 32.85
N VAL A 38 -3.29 7.22 33.32
CA VAL A 38 -4.25 6.48 32.50
C VAL A 38 -5.17 7.49 31.82
N ALA A 39 -4.92 7.73 30.52
CA ALA A 39 -5.61 8.73 29.74
C ALA A 39 -7.10 8.36 29.61
N ALA A 40 -7.97 9.36 29.75
CA ALA A 40 -9.39 9.21 29.46
C ALA A 40 -9.57 8.63 28.04
N PRO A 41 -10.59 7.80 27.81
CA PRO A 41 -10.79 7.17 26.51
C PRO A 41 -10.98 8.25 25.46
N ALA A 42 -10.03 8.35 24.54
CA ALA A 42 -10.04 9.37 23.51
C ALA A 42 -11.29 9.21 22.60
N ALA A 43 -11.80 10.33 22.10
CA ALA A 43 -12.92 10.32 21.17
C ALA A 43 -12.61 9.42 19.96
N PRO A 44 -13.61 8.68 19.44
CA PRO A 44 -13.41 7.88 18.24
C PRO A 44 -12.98 8.78 17.08
N LYS A 45 -12.06 8.30 16.24
CA LYS A 45 -11.58 9.04 15.07
C LYS A 45 -11.27 8.10 13.93
N LEU A 46 -11.73 8.48 12.74
CA LEU A 46 -11.50 7.81 11.47
C LEU A 46 -10.67 8.73 10.57
N THR A 47 -9.47 8.29 10.27
CA THR A 47 -8.48 9.00 9.45
C THR A 47 -8.32 8.30 8.11
N ILE A 48 -8.43 9.03 7.01
CA ILE A 48 -8.08 8.56 5.67
C ILE A 48 -6.61 8.87 5.42
N ALA A 49 -5.82 7.87 5.06
CA ALA A 49 -4.43 8.03 4.67
C ALA A 49 -4.29 7.95 3.14
N ILE A 50 -3.64 8.95 2.55
CA ILE A 50 -3.29 8.99 1.14
C ILE A 50 -1.76 8.93 1.03
N CYS A 51 -1.25 7.90 0.37
CA CYS A 51 0.18 7.74 0.13
C CYS A 51 0.59 8.57 -1.09
N GLY A 52 1.47 9.57 -0.88
CA GLY A 52 2.17 10.26 -1.97
C GLY A 52 3.44 9.52 -2.38
N HIS A 53 4.47 10.28 -2.74
CA HIS A 53 5.79 9.71 -2.98
C HIS A 53 6.39 9.27 -1.66
N LEU A 54 6.43 7.95 -1.44
CA LEU A 54 7.05 7.34 -0.28
C LEU A 54 8.39 6.71 -0.68
N PRO A 55 9.32 6.56 0.27
CA PRO A 55 10.51 5.76 0.03
C PRO A 55 10.13 4.32 -0.31
N VAL A 56 11.11 3.53 -0.77
CA VAL A 56 10.95 2.10 -1.05
C VAL A 56 10.22 1.41 0.11
N MET A 57 9.34 0.47 -0.24
CA MET A 57 8.43 -0.20 0.71
C MET A 57 7.37 0.74 1.31
N ALA A 58 6.74 1.57 0.47
CA ALA A 58 5.62 2.47 0.81
C ALA A 58 4.66 1.90 1.88
N GLY A 59 4.19 0.67 1.67
CA GLY A 59 3.25 0.02 2.58
C GLY A 59 3.80 -0.25 4.00
N LEU A 60 5.10 -0.29 4.24
CA LEU A 60 5.63 -0.42 5.60
C LEU A 60 5.55 0.89 6.38
N TRP A 61 5.72 2.03 5.70
CA TRP A 61 5.60 3.35 6.33
C TRP A 61 4.19 3.59 6.86
N VAL A 62 3.16 3.12 6.15
CA VAL A 62 1.77 3.14 6.62
C VAL A 62 1.60 2.30 7.89
N THR A 63 2.27 1.14 7.99
CA THR A 63 2.25 0.32 9.22
C THR A 63 2.86 1.09 10.38
N GLN A 64 4.03 1.70 10.17
CA GLN A 64 4.71 2.46 11.23
C GLN A 64 3.89 3.66 11.69
N TYR A 65 3.26 4.36 10.75
CA TYR A 65 2.36 5.46 11.08
C TYR A 65 1.19 4.97 11.94
N ALA A 66 0.52 3.89 11.54
CA ALA A 66 -0.58 3.33 12.32
C ALA A 66 -0.15 2.81 13.71
N ASP A 67 1.02 2.19 13.84
CA ASP A 67 1.56 1.79 15.15
C ASP A 67 1.89 3.02 16.03
N ARG A 68 2.40 4.10 15.43
CA ARG A 68 2.63 5.36 16.17
C ARG A 68 1.32 5.97 16.66
N VAL A 69 0.28 5.98 15.83
CA VAL A 69 -1.08 6.38 16.25
C VAL A 69 -1.53 5.49 17.41
N ALA A 70 -1.22 4.19 17.35
CA ALA A 70 -1.57 3.25 18.40
C ALA A 70 -0.77 3.45 19.71
N GLU A 71 0.50 3.82 19.62
CA GLU A 71 1.33 4.16 20.78
C GLU A 71 0.75 5.36 21.55
N GLU A 72 0.24 6.36 20.82
CA GLU A 72 -0.30 7.59 21.39
C GLU A 72 -1.76 7.44 21.87
N HIS A 73 -2.58 6.70 21.13
CA HIS A 73 -4.05 6.69 21.33
C HIS A 73 -4.62 5.33 21.75
N GLY A 74 -3.79 4.30 21.91
CA GLY A 74 -4.24 2.95 22.24
C GLY A 74 -4.58 2.12 21.00
N SER A 75 -5.48 1.15 21.12
CA SER A 75 -5.73 0.22 20.02
C SER A 75 -6.21 0.95 18.75
N THR A 76 -5.52 0.68 17.63
CA THR A 76 -5.78 1.31 16.33
C THR A 76 -5.94 0.24 15.27
N GLY A 77 -6.94 0.40 14.41
CA GLY A 77 -7.13 -0.41 13.22
C GLY A 77 -6.59 0.28 11.98
N LEU A 78 -5.94 -0.48 11.10
CA LEU A 78 -5.50 -0.04 9.77
C LEU A 78 -6.21 -0.88 8.72
N VAL A 79 -6.99 -0.24 7.87
CA VAL A 79 -7.50 -0.86 6.64
C VAL A 79 -6.64 -0.42 5.46
N ARG A 80 -6.29 -1.36 4.59
CA ARG A 80 -5.60 -1.06 3.33
C ARG A 80 -6.47 -1.47 2.16
N LEU A 81 -6.66 -0.51 1.26
CA LEU A 81 -7.34 -0.67 -0.02
C LEU A 81 -6.41 -0.32 -1.20
N GLU A 82 -5.20 0.21 -0.98
CA GLU A 82 -4.31 0.61 -2.07
C GLU A 82 -3.77 -0.58 -2.89
N GLY A 83 -3.53 -0.37 -4.19
CA GLY A 83 -2.75 -1.29 -5.03
C GLY A 83 -3.34 -2.71 -5.15
N GLY A 84 -4.67 -2.85 -5.12
CA GLY A 84 -5.36 -4.15 -5.18
C GLY A 84 -5.14 -5.03 -3.94
N ARG A 85 -4.66 -4.45 -2.83
CA ARG A 85 -4.52 -5.13 -1.55
C ARG A 85 -5.74 -4.83 -0.69
N CYS A 86 -6.25 -5.85 -0.02
CA CYS A 86 -7.35 -5.75 0.93
C CYS A 86 -6.94 -6.40 2.24
N SER A 87 -6.74 -5.60 3.29
CA SER A 87 -6.32 -6.12 4.59
C SER A 87 -6.78 -5.26 5.73
N ILE A 88 -6.98 -5.87 6.89
CA ILE A 88 -7.17 -5.21 8.17
C ILE A 88 -5.99 -5.58 9.06
N GLU A 89 -5.37 -4.61 9.70
CA GLU A 89 -4.31 -4.83 10.68
C GLU A 89 -4.64 -4.09 11.97
N ILE A 90 -4.63 -4.78 13.10
CA ILE A 90 -4.98 -4.22 14.40
C ILE A 90 -3.73 -4.14 15.26
N PHE A 91 -3.45 -2.95 15.77
CA PHE A 91 -2.29 -2.67 16.62
C PHE A 91 -2.70 -2.57 18.08
N ARG A 92 -1.86 -3.11 18.96
CA ARG A 92 -1.93 -2.95 20.42
C ARG A 92 -3.31 -3.31 20.99
N SER A 93 -4.00 -4.26 20.35
CA SER A 93 -5.27 -4.80 20.85
C SER A 93 -5.00 -5.96 21.81
N PRO A 94 -5.60 -5.97 23.01
CA PRO A 94 -5.54 -7.13 23.89
C PRO A 94 -6.38 -8.30 23.36
N ASN A 95 -7.32 -8.02 22.45
CA ASN A 95 -8.23 -9.00 21.90
C ASN A 95 -7.63 -9.62 20.66
N ARG A 96 -7.67 -10.96 20.60
CA ARG A 96 -7.34 -11.67 19.38
C ARG A 96 -8.44 -11.42 18.35
N VAL A 97 -8.05 -11.03 17.15
CA VAL A 97 -8.98 -10.76 16.06
C VAL A 97 -8.96 -11.97 15.14
N GLU A 98 -10.09 -12.65 15.04
CA GLU A 98 -10.22 -13.83 14.18
C GLU A 98 -11.03 -13.48 12.93
N ARG A 99 -10.56 -13.96 11.78
CA ARG A 99 -11.27 -13.80 10.51
C ARG A 99 -12.48 -14.73 10.53
N SER A 100 -13.69 -14.17 10.49
CA SER A 100 -14.87 -14.98 10.19
C SER A 100 -14.85 -15.41 8.72
N GLU A 101 -15.20 -16.66 8.44
CA GLU A 101 -15.30 -17.14 7.06
C GLU A 101 -16.50 -16.53 6.34
N GLY A 102 -16.35 -16.29 5.03
CA GLY A 102 -17.45 -15.84 4.17
C GLY A 102 -17.91 -14.38 4.33
N ILE A 103 -17.27 -13.59 5.18
CA ILE A 103 -17.57 -12.15 5.30
C ILE A 103 -16.64 -11.30 4.43
N ASP A 104 -17.19 -10.21 3.91
CA ASP A 104 -16.43 -9.22 3.17
C ASP A 104 -15.67 -8.25 4.09
N LEU A 105 -14.78 -7.47 3.47
CA LEU A 105 -13.88 -6.56 4.18
C LEU A 105 -14.63 -5.50 5.00
N ALA A 106 -15.69 -4.89 4.45
CA ALA A 106 -16.45 -3.84 5.12
C ALA A 106 -17.17 -4.39 6.36
N THR A 107 -17.82 -5.55 6.23
CA THR A 107 -18.49 -6.24 7.35
C THR A 107 -17.49 -6.61 8.44
N ALA A 108 -16.31 -7.12 8.07
CA ALA A 108 -15.26 -7.44 9.02
C ALA A 108 -14.74 -6.19 9.75
N ALA A 109 -14.51 -5.10 9.01
CA ALA A 109 -14.04 -3.84 9.58
C ALA A 109 -15.04 -3.25 10.58
N GLY A 110 -16.33 -3.24 10.25
CA GLY A 110 -17.40 -2.80 11.17
C GLY A 110 -17.41 -3.58 12.49
N ARG A 111 -17.39 -4.92 12.43
CA ARG A 111 -17.36 -5.77 13.64
C ARG A 111 -16.12 -5.50 14.51
N ILE A 112 -14.96 -5.28 13.90
CA ILE A 112 -13.73 -5.00 14.65
C ILE A 112 -13.76 -3.58 15.26
N ALA A 113 -14.47 -2.66 14.62
CA ALA A 113 -14.61 -1.27 15.08
C ALA A 113 -15.40 -1.14 16.38
N GLU A 114 -16.23 -2.13 16.74
CA GLU A 114 -16.90 -2.21 18.06
C GLU A 114 -15.90 -2.15 19.23
N GLY A 115 -14.68 -2.68 19.05
CA GLY A 115 -13.63 -2.70 20.07
C GLY A 115 -12.47 -1.73 19.83
N THR A 116 -12.48 -0.99 18.72
CA THR A 116 -11.33 -0.19 18.26
C THR A 116 -11.78 1.22 17.90
N ARG A 117 -11.33 2.23 18.66
CA ARG A 117 -11.81 3.62 18.52
C ARG A 117 -11.05 4.46 17.50
N ARG A 118 -9.83 4.04 17.12
CA ARG A 118 -9.00 4.74 16.15
C ARG A 118 -8.85 3.91 14.89
N TRP A 119 -9.11 4.51 13.75
CA TRP A 119 -8.99 3.85 12.46
C TRP A 119 -8.20 4.70 11.49
N VAL A 120 -7.27 4.05 10.79
CA VAL A 120 -6.57 4.59 9.63
C VAL A 120 -7.00 3.78 8.42
N ILE A 121 -7.45 4.43 7.35
CA ILE A 121 -7.89 3.76 6.12
C ILE A 121 -7.02 4.28 4.98
N CYS A 122 -6.14 3.42 4.49
CA CYS A 122 -5.22 3.71 3.40
C CYS A 122 -5.90 3.44 2.06
N VAL A 123 -6.07 4.47 1.25
CA VAL A 123 -6.81 4.43 -0.02
C VAL A 123 -5.98 5.03 -1.16
N ASP A 124 -6.31 4.64 -2.40
CA ASP A 124 -5.79 5.33 -3.58
C ASP A 124 -6.40 6.75 -3.66
N ASP A 125 -5.69 7.72 -4.24
CA ASP A 125 -6.16 9.12 -4.35
C ASP A 125 -7.56 9.24 -5.00
N ARG A 126 -7.85 8.37 -5.98
CA ARG A 126 -9.15 8.33 -6.67
C ARG A 126 -10.32 7.99 -5.73
N ASP A 127 -10.08 7.19 -4.70
CA ASP A 127 -11.11 6.68 -3.79
C ASP A 127 -11.23 7.56 -2.53
N ALA A 128 -10.25 8.45 -2.28
CA ALA A 128 -10.22 9.32 -1.11
C ALA A 128 -11.44 10.25 -1.02
N ALA A 129 -11.94 10.75 -2.15
CA ALA A 129 -13.12 11.64 -2.19
C ALA A 129 -14.40 10.95 -1.69
N GLU A 130 -14.56 9.67 -2.03
CA GLU A 130 -15.68 8.84 -1.57
C GLU A 130 -15.53 8.52 -0.09
N ALA A 131 -14.33 8.11 0.33
CA ALA A 131 -14.02 7.82 1.73
C ALA A 131 -14.26 9.01 2.67
N VAL A 132 -13.92 10.23 2.23
CA VAL A 132 -14.17 11.46 3.00
C VAL A 132 -15.67 11.75 3.13
N ARG A 133 -16.42 11.62 2.02
CA ARG A 133 -17.88 11.85 2.01
C ARG A 133 -18.64 10.82 2.84
N ALA A 134 -18.12 9.60 2.95
CA ALA A 134 -18.62 8.56 3.83
C ALA A 134 -18.50 8.90 5.33
N GLY A 135 -17.89 10.04 5.64
CA GLY A 135 -17.68 10.55 6.98
C GLY A 135 -16.32 10.13 7.48
N ALA A 136 -15.26 10.76 7.00
CA ALA A 136 -13.95 10.77 7.66
C ALA A 136 -13.79 12.02 8.54
N ASP A 137 -13.05 11.91 9.64
CA ASP A 137 -12.75 13.05 10.51
C ASP A 137 -11.52 13.82 10.03
N GLU A 138 -10.60 13.11 9.37
CA GLU A 138 -9.29 13.64 8.99
C GLU A 138 -8.79 12.95 7.72
N VAL A 139 -8.06 13.71 6.89
CA VAL A 139 -7.21 13.16 5.82
C VAL A 139 -5.76 13.48 6.15
N VAL A 140 -4.93 12.44 6.15
CA VAL A 140 -3.47 12.56 6.28
C VAL A 140 -2.79 12.17 4.99
N ILE A 141 -1.78 12.96 4.62
CA ILE A 141 -0.95 12.69 3.43
C ILE A 141 0.40 12.21 3.92
N LEU A 142 0.76 10.99 3.53
CA LEU A 142 2.06 10.43 3.83
C LEU A 142 3.01 10.81 2.69
N THR A 143 4.17 11.36 3.04
CA THR A 143 5.18 11.77 2.06
C THR A 143 6.60 11.61 2.59
N ALA A 144 7.56 11.44 1.70
CA ALA A 144 8.97 11.59 2.01
C ALA A 144 9.41 13.07 2.03
N ALA A 145 10.66 13.34 2.41
CA ALA A 145 11.18 14.70 2.55
C ALA A 145 11.93 15.23 1.31
N GLU A 146 12.08 14.44 0.24
CA GLU A 146 12.67 14.91 -1.01
C GLU A 146 11.69 15.78 -1.82
N GLN A 147 12.24 16.65 -2.66
CA GLN A 147 11.48 17.63 -3.44
C GLN A 147 10.34 17.01 -4.29
N PRO A 148 10.54 15.91 -5.05
CA PRO A 148 9.44 15.30 -5.80
C PRO A 148 8.28 14.86 -4.89
N ALA A 149 8.61 14.36 -3.70
CA ALA A 149 7.64 13.93 -2.70
C ALA A 149 6.86 15.09 -2.09
N VAL A 150 7.55 16.21 -1.82
CA VAL A 150 6.92 17.44 -1.36
C VAL A 150 5.93 17.99 -2.40
N ILE A 151 6.33 18.05 -3.68
CA ILE A 151 5.45 18.52 -4.76
C ILE A 151 4.22 17.61 -4.91
N GLU A 152 4.42 16.29 -4.87
CA GLU A 152 3.31 15.34 -4.95
C GLU A 152 2.38 15.43 -3.73
N ALA A 153 2.93 15.56 -2.53
CA ALA A 153 2.14 15.73 -1.31
C ALA A 153 1.27 16.99 -1.37
N TYR A 154 1.81 18.10 -1.86
CA TYR A 154 1.02 19.31 -2.07
C TYR A 154 -0.10 19.11 -3.10
N ARG A 155 0.17 18.41 -4.21
CA ARG A 155 -0.86 18.08 -5.21
C ARG A 155 -2.00 17.29 -4.58
N LEU A 156 -1.67 16.29 -3.76
CA LEU A 156 -2.65 15.48 -3.04
C LEU A 156 -3.41 16.31 -2.00
N ALA A 157 -2.75 17.19 -1.26
CA ALA A 157 -3.38 18.10 -0.30
C ALA A 157 -4.39 19.03 -0.97
N LYS A 158 -3.98 19.62 -2.09
CA LYS A 158 -4.87 20.46 -2.90
C LYS A 158 -6.07 19.68 -3.42
N SER A 159 -5.86 18.45 -3.88
CA SER A 159 -6.95 17.60 -4.36
C SER A 159 -7.91 17.23 -3.22
N ALA A 160 -7.39 16.81 -2.07
CA ALA A 160 -8.17 16.48 -0.88
C ALA A 160 -8.97 17.69 -0.39
N ALA A 161 -8.34 18.87 -0.27
CA ALA A 161 -9.00 20.11 0.13
C ALA A 161 -10.16 20.49 -0.81
N ALA A 162 -9.98 20.34 -2.12
CA ALA A 162 -11.00 20.64 -3.11
C ALA A 162 -12.21 19.69 -3.08
N ARG A 163 -12.04 18.48 -2.52
CA ARG A 163 -13.09 17.44 -2.44
C ARG A 163 -13.97 17.58 -1.19
N VAL A 164 -13.59 18.41 -0.23
CA VAL A 164 -14.32 18.63 1.02
C VAL A 164 -15.40 19.69 0.80
N ALA A 165 -16.66 19.33 1.02
CA ALA A 165 -17.74 20.30 1.05
C ALA A 165 -17.46 21.36 2.13
N ALA A 166 -17.71 22.64 1.83
CA ALA A 166 -17.43 23.75 2.76
C ALA A 166 -18.12 23.62 4.13
N GLU A 167 -19.19 22.84 4.19
CA GLU A 167 -20.01 22.61 5.39
C GLU A 167 -19.42 21.56 6.35
N HIS A 168 -18.43 20.77 5.92
CA HIS A 168 -17.79 19.75 6.76
C HIS A 168 -16.34 20.15 7.06
N PRO A 169 -15.99 20.44 8.33
CA PRO A 169 -14.62 20.68 8.71
C PRO A 169 -13.87 19.35 8.67
N LEU A 170 -13.18 19.08 7.55
CA LEU A 170 -12.22 17.99 7.46
C LEU A 170 -10.83 18.52 7.85
N ASP A 171 -10.22 17.89 8.84
CA ASP A 171 -8.84 18.16 9.20
C ASP A 171 -7.89 17.58 8.14
N LEU A 172 -6.93 18.41 7.69
CA LEU A 172 -5.84 17.96 6.82
C LEU A 172 -4.58 17.83 7.67
N GLY A 173 -3.85 16.74 7.49
CA GLY A 173 -2.60 16.47 8.19
C GLY A 173 -1.50 15.97 7.25
N LEU A 174 -0.26 16.18 7.66
CA LEU A 174 0.93 15.72 6.96
C LEU A 174 1.71 14.72 7.81
N VAL A 175 2.10 13.60 7.21
CA VAL A 175 3.00 12.62 7.82
C VAL A 175 4.26 12.55 6.98
N VAL A 176 5.40 12.93 7.57
CA VAL A 176 6.69 12.87 6.88
C VAL A 176 7.43 11.61 7.28
N VAL A 177 7.87 10.80 6.32
CA VAL A 177 8.51 9.50 6.56
C VAL A 177 9.92 9.42 5.99
N GLY A 178 10.75 8.56 6.57
CA GLY A 178 12.11 8.28 6.07
C GLY A 178 13.10 9.45 6.20
N ALA A 179 12.78 10.46 7.01
CA ALA A 179 13.59 11.66 7.19
C ALA A 179 13.90 11.90 8.67
N ASP A 180 15.07 12.49 8.94
CA ASP A 180 15.37 13.08 10.25
C ASP A 180 14.52 14.33 10.51
N GLU A 181 14.60 14.85 11.73
CA GLU A 181 13.76 15.95 12.20
C GLU A 181 14.00 17.25 11.41
N ASP A 182 15.26 17.54 11.07
CA ASP A 182 15.62 18.73 10.30
C ASP A 182 15.04 18.67 8.88
N ARG A 183 15.23 17.53 8.18
CA ARG A 183 14.69 17.35 6.82
C ARG A 183 13.16 17.29 6.83
N ALA A 184 12.56 16.65 7.83
CA ALA A 184 11.11 16.60 7.96
C ALA A 184 10.52 17.98 8.24
N GLY A 185 11.19 18.78 9.09
CA GLY A 185 10.84 20.18 9.36
C GLY A 185 10.92 21.03 8.09
N GLY A 186 12.00 20.94 7.32
CA GLY A 186 12.13 21.69 6.05
C GLY A 186 11.04 21.35 5.04
N ALA A 187 10.71 20.05 4.85
CA ALA A 187 9.62 19.64 3.98
C ALA A 187 8.26 20.14 4.46
N ALA A 188 8.04 20.11 5.78
CA ALA A 188 6.81 20.59 6.42
C ALA A 188 6.62 22.10 6.29
N ASP A 189 7.68 22.88 6.51
CA ASP A 189 7.64 24.33 6.41
C ASP A 189 7.26 24.77 5.00
N VAL A 190 7.87 24.16 3.98
CA VAL A 190 7.53 24.40 2.57
C VAL A 190 6.06 24.08 2.28
N LEU A 191 5.57 22.93 2.75
CA LEU A 191 4.17 22.52 2.54
C LEU A 191 3.18 23.40 3.30
N SER A 192 3.51 23.79 4.52
CA SER A 192 2.69 24.68 5.34
C SER A 192 2.62 26.08 4.73
N GLU A 193 3.75 26.61 4.23
CA GLU A 193 3.80 27.89 3.54
C GLU A 193 2.93 27.86 2.27
N ALA A 194 3.08 26.83 1.42
CA ALA A 194 2.26 26.67 0.22
C ALA A 194 0.77 26.49 0.55
N ALA A 195 0.42 25.66 1.54
CA ALA A 195 -0.96 25.45 1.97
C ALA A 195 -1.60 26.73 2.50
N SER A 196 -0.87 27.51 3.31
CA SER A 196 -1.37 28.77 3.87
C SER A 196 -1.66 29.83 2.80
N ARG A 197 -0.93 29.82 1.69
CA ARG A 197 -1.12 30.75 0.56
C ARG A 197 -2.28 30.35 -0.36
N HIS A 198 -2.44 29.05 -0.59
CA HIS A 198 -3.21 28.55 -1.73
C HIS A 198 -4.41 27.67 -1.37
N LEU A 199 -4.48 27.14 -0.14
CA LEU A 199 -5.56 26.24 0.31
C LEU A 199 -6.48 26.87 1.36
N ASP A 200 -6.15 28.06 1.87
CA ASP A 200 -6.83 28.73 2.99
C ASP A 200 -7.03 27.80 4.22
N ARG A 201 -6.18 26.78 4.34
CA ARG A 201 -6.24 25.75 5.37
C ARG A 201 -4.84 25.37 5.84
N PRO A 202 -4.64 25.14 7.15
CA PRO A 202 -3.37 24.66 7.65
C PRO A 202 -3.15 23.20 7.23
N LEU A 203 -1.89 22.85 6.98
CA LEU A 203 -1.46 21.47 6.73
C LEU A 203 -0.40 21.08 7.78
N PRO A 204 -0.80 20.91 9.05
CA PRO A 204 0.13 20.61 10.14
C PRO A 204 0.77 19.22 9.97
N VAL A 205 2.02 19.10 10.45
CA VAL A 205 2.65 17.80 10.61
C VAL A 205 2.02 17.09 11.80
N VAL A 206 1.31 15.99 11.54
CA VAL A 206 0.69 15.17 12.58
C VAL A 206 1.66 14.09 13.08
N ALA A 207 2.59 13.65 12.24
CA ALA A 207 3.62 12.69 12.64
C ALA A 207 4.87 12.77 11.76
N THR A 208 6.00 12.37 12.36
CA THR A 208 7.24 12.10 11.65
C THR A 208 7.70 10.69 11.96
N VAL A 209 7.95 9.88 10.93
CA VAL A 209 8.42 8.50 11.05
C VAL A 209 9.82 8.40 10.45
N ARG A 210 10.85 8.52 11.27
CA ARG A 210 12.24 8.59 10.81
C ARG A 210 12.75 7.31 10.14
N ARG A 211 12.33 6.15 10.66
CA ARG A 211 12.83 4.84 10.24
C ARG A 211 11.76 3.78 10.43
N LEU A 212 11.88 2.70 9.66
CA LEU A 212 11.11 1.48 9.88
C LEU A 212 11.65 0.77 11.13
N ASP A 213 10.75 0.39 12.03
CA ASP A 213 11.05 -0.43 13.20
C ASP A 213 10.25 -1.74 13.19
N VAL A 214 10.57 -2.67 14.09
CA VAL A 214 9.76 -3.88 14.26
C VAL A 214 8.46 -3.48 14.96
N VAL A 215 7.33 -3.76 14.31
CA VAL A 215 6.01 -3.56 14.92
C VAL A 215 5.62 -4.82 15.67
N GLU A 216 5.61 -4.74 17.00
CA GLU A 216 5.24 -5.85 17.86
C GLU A 216 3.73 -5.84 18.14
N GLY A 217 3.13 -7.04 18.22
CA GLY A 217 1.74 -7.20 18.65
C GLY A 217 0.71 -6.69 17.65
N SER A 218 1.04 -6.60 16.35
CA SER A 218 0.03 -6.40 15.31
C SER A 218 -0.60 -7.71 14.87
N GLN A 219 -1.89 -7.67 14.55
CA GLN A 219 -2.64 -8.81 14.03
C GLN A 219 -3.19 -8.44 12.67
N ARG A 220 -2.75 -9.14 11.62
CA ARG A 220 -3.15 -8.86 10.25
C ARG A 220 -4.07 -9.93 9.69
N ILE A 221 -5.16 -9.48 9.07
CA ILE A 221 -6.13 -10.29 8.35
C ILE A 221 -6.10 -9.86 6.88
N MET A 222 -5.80 -10.81 6.01
CA MET A 222 -5.80 -10.62 4.56
C MET A 222 -7.14 -11.03 3.95
N PHE A 223 -7.61 -10.28 2.97
CA PHE A 223 -8.83 -10.54 2.22
C PHE A 223 -8.48 -10.76 0.74
N GLU A 224 -9.28 -11.58 0.07
CA GLU A 224 -9.20 -11.71 -1.37
C GLU A 224 -9.81 -10.47 -2.03
N GLU A 225 -9.35 -10.14 -3.24
CA GLU A 225 -9.88 -9.01 -4.00
C GLU A 225 -11.37 -9.21 -4.37
N SER A 226 -11.84 -10.45 -4.46
CA SER A 226 -13.25 -10.80 -4.73
C SER A 226 -14.21 -10.32 -3.63
N VAL A 227 -13.71 -10.21 -2.39
CA VAL A 227 -14.47 -9.75 -1.23
C VAL A 227 -14.07 -8.34 -0.81
N ARG A 228 -13.35 -7.64 -1.69
CA ARG A 228 -13.10 -6.21 -1.57
C ARG A 228 -14.42 -5.44 -1.65
N ARG A 229 -14.50 -4.41 -0.83
CA ARG A 229 -15.58 -3.41 -0.83
C ARG A 229 -14.98 -2.04 -1.14
N THR A 230 -15.84 -1.09 -1.54
CA THR A 230 -15.38 0.27 -1.83
C THR A 230 -14.90 0.97 -0.55
N ALA A 231 -14.12 2.05 -0.70
CA ALA A 231 -13.69 2.82 0.46
C ALA A 231 -14.89 3.41 1.23
N ASP A 232 -15.92 3.86 0.52
CA ASP A 232 -17.18 4.34 1.09
C ASP A 232 -17.89 3.29 1.96
N GLU A 233 -18.04 2.07 1.45
CA GLU A 233 -18.67 0.96 2.19
C GLU A 233 -17.89 0.61 3.46
N VAL A 234 -16.56 0.59 3.39
CA VAL A 234 -15.69 0.31 4.55
C VAL A 234 -15.78 1.43 5.59
N VAL A 235 -15.69 2.69 5.17
CA VAL A 235 -15.80 3.84 6.08
C VAL A 235 -17.17 3.87 6.75
N THR A 236 -18.24 3.69 5.97
CA THR A 236 -19.62 3.66 6.47
C THR A 236 -19.80 2.56 7.52
N ALA A 237 -19.28 1.34 7.26
CA ALA A 237 -19.38 0.23 8.20
C ALA A 237 -18.64 0.48 9.53
N ILE A 238 -17.44 1.08 9.45
CA ILE A 238 -16.67 1.46 10.66
C ILE A 238 -17.42 2.57 11.42
N ARG A 239 -17.86 3.62 10.72
CA ARG A 239 -18.54 4.79 11.33
C ARG A 239 -19.81 4.38 12.05
N ALA A 240 -20.66 3.56 11.43
CA ALA A 240 -21.87 3.04 12.04
C ALA A 240 -21.58 2.33 13.38
N SER A 241 -20.46 1.60 13.48
CA SER A 241 -20.06 0.89 14.69
C SER A 241 -19.52 1.84 15.79
N LEU A 242 -18.81 2.89 15.38
CA LEU A 242 -18.31 3.93 16.29
C LEU A 242 -19.48 4.76 16.89
N ASP A 243 -20.51 5.06 16.10
CA ASP A 243 -21.66 5.87 16.53
C ASP A 243 -22.56 5.13 17.53
N VAL A 244 -22.78 3.83 17.31
CA VAL A 244 -23.55 2.97 18.26
C VAL A 244 -22.86 2.94 19.62
N THR A 245 -21.53 2.80 19.63
CA THR A 245 -20.73 2.76 20.86
C THR A 245 -20.69 4.12 21.58
N GLY A 246 -20.91 5.22 20.85
CA GLY A 246 -20.94 6.58 21.38
C GLY A 246 -22.26 6.98 22.06
N SER A 247 -23.39 6.38 21.65
CA SER A 247 -24.73 6.77 22.14
C SER A 247 -25.14 6.10 23.46
N ASP A 248 -24.53 4.99 23.86
CA ASP A 248 -24.93 4.24 25.05
C ASP A 248 -24.11 4.61 26.30
N LEU A 249 -24.42 5.77 26.89
CA LEU A 249 -24.37 5.97 28.35
C LEU A 249 -25.42 7.04 28.75
N PRO A 250 -26.68 6.68 29.05
CA PRO A 250 -27.45 7.49 29.98
C PRO A 250 -26.67 7.48 31.31
N VAL A 251 -26.18 8.65 31.70
CA VAL A 251 -25.66 8.89 33.05
C VAL A 251 -26.80 8.62 34.00
N VAL A 252 -26.90 7.40 34.51
CA VAL A 252 -27.72 7.09 35.67
C VAL A 252 -26.99 7.79 36.83
N GLU A 253 -27.46 8.98 37.20
CA GLU A 253 -27.13 9.62 38.46
C GLU A 253 -27.39 8.60 39.57
N ALA A 254 -26.31 8.01 40.07
CA ALA A 254 -26.37 7.19 41.26
C ALA A 254 -26.66 8.13 42.43
N GLU A 255 -27.93 8.16 42.87
CA GLU A 255 -28.28 8.75 44.15
C GLU A 255 -27.39 8.15 45.25
N PRO A 256 -26.88 8.97 46.18
CA PRO A 256 -26.01 8.50 47.24
C PRO A 256 -26.83 7.69 48.25
N VAL A 257 -26.76 6.36 48.15
CA VAL A 257 -27.26 5.47 49.20
C VAL A 257 -26.36 5.62 50.42
N THR A 258 -26.85 6.41 51.36
CA THR A 258 -26.32 6.60 52.71
C THR A 258 -26.26 5.25 53.43
N ARG A 259 -25.06 4.70 53.62
CA ARG A 259 -24.82 3.52 54.46
C ARG A 259 -24.91 3.92 55.94
N ALA A 260 -25.98 3.52 56.60
CA ALA A 260 -26.00 3.38 58.05
C ALA A 260 -25.39 2.03 58.42
N SER A 261 -24.37 2.09 59.26
CA SER A 261 -23.68 0.98 59.91
C SER A 261 -24.46 0.56 61.13
N GLU A 262 -24.87 -0.71 61.26
CA GLU A 262 -25.17 -1.34 62.56
C GLU A 262 -25.38 -2.86 62.41
N GLY A 263 -24.71 -3.64 63.27
CA GLY A 263 -25.24 -4.90 63.81
C GLY A 263 -24.75 -6.23 63.25
N ASP A 264 -23.64 -6.74 63.81
CA ASP A 264 -23.35 -8.18 63.95
C ASP A 264 -24.42 -8.85 64.84
N PRO A 265 -24.90 -10.08 64.52
CA PRO A 265 -24.47 -11.22 65.33
C PRO A 265 -24.35 -12.57 64.56
N GLY A 266 -23.16 -13.17 64.63
CA GLY A 266 -22.91 -14.51 65.21
C GLY A 266 -23.51 -15.82 64.64
N ILE A 267 -22.60 -16.64 64.07
CA ILE A 267 -22.44 -18.13 64.20
C ILE A 267 -23.44 -19.05 63.42
N PRO A 268 -23.12 -20.30 62.96
CA PRO A 268 -21.88 -21.10 62.96
C PRO A 268 -21.40 -21.69 61.61
N ASN A 269 -20.15 -22.18 61.66
CA ASN A 269 -19.48 -23.10 60.74
C ASN A 269 -20.17 -24.47 60.57
N ALA A 270 -20.33 -24.89 59.32
CA ALA A 270 -20.30 -26.27 58.84
C ALA A 270 -19.60 -26.22 57.47
N GLY A 271 -18.48 -26.88 57.18
CA GLY A 271 -18.12 -28.24 57.56
C GLY A 271 -18.23 -29.13 56.32
N LEU A 272 -17.31 -28.99 55.36
CA LEU A 272 -17.14 -29.96 54.27
C LEU A 272 -15.66 -30.05 53.90
N ARG A 273 -15.02 -31.08 54.47
CA ARG A 273 -13.73 -31.63 54.05
C ARG A 273 -14.00 -32.79 53.10
N LEU A 274 -13.39 -32.78 51.92
CA LEU A 274 -12.94 -33.96 51.18
C LEU A 274 -11.52 -33.58 50.68
N ALA A 275 -10.45 -34.18 51.23
CA ALA A 275 -9.76 -35.36 50.67
C ALA A 275 -9.40 -35.12 49.18
N GLY A 276 -8.15 -34.98 48.76
CA GLY A 276 -6.90 -35.52 49.26
C GLY A 276 -6.18 -36.06 48.03
N PHE A 277 -5.18 -35.34 47.53
CA PHE A 277 -4.26 -35.85 46.51
C PHE A 277 -2.84 -35.46 46.92
N GLU A 278 -2.02 -36.50 47.00
CA GLU A 278 -0.59 -36.47 47.31
C GLU A 278 0.18 -35.78 46.18
N GLU A 279 0.99 -34.78 46.53
CA GLU A 279 2.07 -34.29 45.66
C GLU A 279 3.41 -34.78 46.21
N SER A 280 4.10 -35.56 45.39
CA SER A 280 5.50 -35.94 45.60
C SER A 280 6.43 -34.76 45.24
N PRO A 281 7.56 -34.58 45.95
CA PRO A 281 8.49 -33.49 45.68
C PRO A 281 9.40 -33.86 44.49
N ILE A 282 9.34 -33.08 43.42
CA ILE A 282 10.35 -33.13 42.34
C ILE A 282 11.39 -32.04 42.61
N HIS A 283 12.64 -32.47 42.56
CA HIS A 283 13.86 -31.72 42.79
C HIS A 283 13.95 -30.41 42.01
N ASP A 284 14.28 -29.37 42.76
CA ASP A 284 14.71 -28.04 42.33
C ASP A 284 16.19 -28.08 41.91
N ALA A 285 16.48 -27.85 40.63
CA ALA A 285 17.84 -27.62 40.12
C ALA A 285 17.80 -26.71 38.89
N ALA A 286 17.97 -25.40 39.12
CA ALA A 286 18.11 -24.39 38.08
C ALA A 286 19.38 -24.60 37.21
N PRO A 287 19.32 -24.46 35.88
CA PRO A 287 20.52 -24.48 35.05
C PRO A 287 21.26 -23.14 35.14
N LYS A 288 22.54 -23.21 35.57
CA LYS A 288 23.50 -22.09 35.51
C LYS A 288 23.80 -21.74 34.05
N ILE A 289 23.31 -20.58 33.60
CA ILE A 289 23.70 -19.97 32.34
C ILE A 289 25.10 -19.36 32.51
N VAL A 290 26.08 -19.97 31.84
CA VAL A 290 27.45 -19.47 31.72
C VAL A 290 27.48 -18.33 30.71
N ARG A 291 27.79 -17.12 31.17
CA ARG A 291 28.04 -15.95 30.31
C ARG A 291 29.43 -16.07 29.67
N PRO A 292 29.58 -15.98 28.33
CA PRO A 292 30.90 -15.88 27.72
C PRO A 292 31.49 -14.47 27.90
N SER A 293 32.78 -14.44 28.25
CA SER A 293 33.61 -13.24 28.43
C SER A 293 33.81 -12.45 27.13
N PRO A 294 34.04 -11.12 27.20
CA PRO A 294 34.22 -10.27 26.03
C PRO A 294 35.57 -10.53 25.34
N VAL A 295 35.52 -10.84 24.04
CA VAL A 295 36.70 -10.94 23.18
C VAL A 295 37.24 -9.54 22.89
N ARG A 296 38.50 -9.30 23.27
CA ARG A 296 39.27 -8.10 22.92
C ARG A 296 39.46 -8.03 21.39
N ARG A 297 38.93 -6.98 20.77
CA ARG A 297 39.27 -6.60 19.38
C ARG A 297 40.70 -6.03 19.36
N THR A 298 41.62 -6.77 18.74
CA THR A 298 42.89 -6.24 18.27
C THR A 298 42.66 -5.43 17.01
N GLY A 299 43.16 -4.19 17.01
CA GLY A 299 43.06 -3.27 15.88
C GLY A 299 43.84 -3.77 14.67
N ILE A 300 43.15 -3.84 13.54
CA ILE A 300 43.76 -3.91 12.21
C ILE A 300 43.31 -2.63 11.50
N GLY A 301 44.27 -1.73 11.26
CA GLY A 301 44.05 -0.50 10.53
C GLY A 301 43.73 -0.81 9.07
N MET A 302 42.57 -0.37 8.61
CA MET A 302 42.25 -0.30 7.19
C MET A 302 42.65 1.07 6.66
N GLN A 303 43.64 1.07 5.76
CA GLN A 303 43.92 2.19 4.87
C GLN A 303 42.79 2.33 3.83
N PRO A 304 42.35 3.56 3.48
CA PRO A 304 41.48 3.76 2.34
C PRO A 304 42.26 3.63 1.03
N LEU A 305 41.85 2.67 0.20
CA LEU A 305 42.28 2.47 -1.18
C LEU A 305 41.43 3.33 -2.13
N PHE A 306 41.62 4.64 -2.16
CA PHE A 306 41.18 5.48 -3.29
C PHE A 306 42.13 6.68 -3.47
N PRO A 307 42.70 6.91 -4.66
CA PRO A 307 43.42 8.13 -4.95
C PRO A 307 42.44 9.29 -5.17
N SER A 308 42.63 10.37 -4.41
CA SER A 308 41.96 11.65 -4.61
C SER A 308 42.68 12.45 -5.69
N GLU A 309 42.10 12.54 -6.88
CA GLU A 309 42.45 13.57 -7.88
C GLU A 309 41.25 14.52 -8.10
N PRO A 310 41.46 15.85 -8.12
CA PRO A 310 40.40 16.81 -8.38
C PRO A 310 40.14 16.95 -9.90
N ALA A 311 38.97 16.51 -10.35
CA ALA A 311 38.52 16.70 -11.72
C ALA A 311 38.13 18.18 -11.99
N ARG A 312 38.70 18.74 -13.06
CA ARG A 312 38.38 20.06 -13.62
C ARG A 312 36.91 20.14 -14.10
N PRO A 313 36.24 21.30 -14.01
CA PRO A 313 34.88 21.45 -14.49
C PRO A 313 34.83 21.48 -16.03
N ALA A 314 34.08 20.53 -16.61
CA ALA A 314 33.72 20.52 -18.02
C ALA A 314 32.62 21.56 -18.29
N LYS A 315 32.85 22.44 -19.26
CA LYS A 315 31.88 23.42 -19.78
C LYS A 315 30.67 22.68 -20.35
N ARG A 316 29.50 22.80 -19.71
CA ARG A 316 28.22 22.35 -20.29
C ARG A 316 27.80 23.27 -21.43
N ALA A 317 27.56 22.66 -22.59
CA ALA A 317 26.97 23.30 -23.76
C ALA A 317 25.50 23.65 -23.48
N GLY A 318 25.11 24.86 -23.87
CA GLY A 318 23.78 25.40 -23.63
C GLY A 318 22.68 24.61 -24.35
N VAL A 319 21.68 24.18 -23.59
CA VAL A 319 20.41 23.67 -24.10
C VAL A 319 19.55 24.88 -24.47
N ARG A 320 19.15 24.98 -25.74
CA ARG A 320 18.20 26.00 -26.21
C ARG A 320 16.80 25.64 -25.68
N PRO A 321 16.06 26.60 -25.09
CA PRO A 321 14.68 26.35 -24.69
C PRO A 321 13.81 26.19 -25.94
N VAL A 322 13.12 25.06 -26.05
CA VAL A 322 12.05 24.83 -27.02
C VAL A 322 10.84 25.64 -26.57
N ARG A 323 10.53 26.72 -27.28
CA ARG A 323 9.25 27.44 -27.11
C ARG A 323 8.13 26.57 -27.69
N LEU A 324 7.28 26.04 -26.82
CA LEU A 324 5.97 25.55 -27.22
C LEU A 324 5.03 26.75 -27.34
N SER A 325 4.44 26.92 -28.53
CA SER A 325 3.38 27.91 -28.75
C SER A 325 2.12 27.49 -27.99
N PRO A 326 1.41 28.40 -27.31
CA PRO A 326 0.17 28.08 -26.63
C PRO A 326 -0.92 27.70 -27.65
N ALA A 327 -1.69 26.66 -27.33
CA ALA A 327 -2.88 26.29 -28.08
C ALA A 327 -3.93 27.43 -28.02
N PRO A 328 -4.72 27.65 -29.09
CA PRO A 328 -5.72 28.71 -29.11
C PRO A 328 -6.80 28.44 -28.05
N VAL A 329 -7.00 29.43 -27.17
CA VAL A 329 -8.08 29.46 -26.19
C VAL A 329 -9.39 29.59 -26.94
N GLY A 330 -10.19 28.52 -26.93
CA GLY A 330 -11.58 28.57 -27.38
C GLY A 330 -12.38 29.54 -26.50
N GLY A 331 -13.17 30.42 -27.12
CA GLY A 331 -14.02 31.36 -26.41
C GLY A 331 -15.05 30.65 -25.52
N ALA A 332 -15.40 31.31 -24.41
CA ALA A 332 -16.38 30.81 -23.45
C ALA A 332 -17.71 30.46 -24.14
N GLY A 333 -18.16 29.19 -24.00
CA GLY A 333 -19.52 28.77 -24.32
C GLY A 333 -19.69 27.72 -25.42
N ALA A 334 -18.62 27.11 -25.96
CA ALA A 334 -18.75 26.01 -26.92
C ALA A 334 -18.37 24.65 -26.30
N PRO A 335 -19.25 23.64 -26.30
CA PRO A 335 -18.89 22.30 -25.85
C PRO A 335 -17.90 21.66 -26.83
N ALA A 336 -16.72 21.30 -26.34
CA ALA A 336 -15.84 20.33 -27.00
C ALA A 336 -16.48 18.95 -26.84
N PHE A 337 -16.46 18.13 -27.89
CA PHE A 337 -17.16 16.84 -28.06
C PHE A 337 -18.59 16.93 -28.60
N ARG A 338 -18.71 16.80 -29.93
CA ARG A 338 -19.92 16.25 -30.59
C ARG A 338 -19.70 14.75 -30.80
N SER A 339 -20.64 13.94 -30.34
CA SER A 339 -20.74 12.51 -30.65
C SER A 339 -20.97 12.30 -32.15
N PRO A 340 -20.39 11.26 -32.78
CA PRO A 340 -20.72 10.87 -34.14
C PRO A 340 -21.94 9.93 -34.12
N GLU A 341 -23.14 10.49 -34.08
CA GLU A 341 -24.37 9.79 -34.44
C GLU A 341 -25.01 10.57 -35.59
N ASP A 342 -24.67 10.18 -36.82
CA ASP A 342 -25.59 10.14 -37.96
C ASP A 342 -24.84 9.61 -39.18
N SER A 343 -25.12 8.36 -39.57
CA SER A 343 -24.77 7.83 -40.88
C SER A 343 -26.06 7.30 -41.51
N PRO A 344 -26.45 7.81 -42.68
CA PRO A 344 -27.76 7.52 -43.25
C PRO A 344 -27.85 6.10 -43.82
N GLU A 345 -29.06 5.56 -43.67
CA GLU A 345 -29.55 4.27 -44.14
C GLU A 345 -29.24 3.98 -45.62
N PRO A 346 -28.78 2.77 -45.97
CA PRO A 346 -28.74 2.33 -47.35
C PRO A 346 -30.10 1.80 -47.82
N GLU A 347 -30.46 2.32 -48.98
CA GLU A 347 -31.59 2.06 -49.86
C GLU A 347 -31.83 0.55 -50.14
N VAL A 348 -33.06 0.11 -49.89
CA VAL A 348 -33.54 -1.27 -50.12
C VAL A 348 -33.84 -1.47 -51.61
N VAL A 349 -33.09 -2.37 -52.26
CA VAL A 349 -33.35 -2.84 -53.64
C VAL A 349 -33.94 -4.26 -53.57
N PRO A 350 -35.00 -4.59 -54.32
CA PRO A 350 -35.74 -5.84 -54.14
C PRO A 350 -35.02 -7.06 -54.76
N VAL A 351 -35.18 -8.18 -54.04
CA VAL A 351 -34.70 -9.52 -54.35
C VAL A 351 -35.50 -10.12 -55.52
N ILE A 352 -34.81 -10.60 -56.55
CA ILE A 352 -35.35 -11.54 -57.54
C ILE A 352 -34.74 -12.92 -57.26
N GLU A 353 -35.63 -13.86 -57.01
CA GLU A 353 -35.39 -15.27 -56.77
C GLU A 353 -35.13 -16.00 -58.10
N THR A 354 -33.98 -16.65 -58.24
CA THR A 354 -33.78 -17.76 -59.20
C THR A 354 -32.64 -18.64 -58.70
N SER A 355 -32.98 -19.90 -58.38
CA SER A 355 -32.07 -21.05 -58.33
C SER A 355 -31.50 -21.32 -59.74
N PRO A 356 -30.30 -21.89 -59.89
CA PRO A 356 -30.20 -23.36 -59.83
C PRO A 356 -28.89 -23.94 -59.28
N ALA A 357 -28.98 -25.25 -59.04
CA ALA A 357 -27.96 -26.18 -58.58
C ALA A 357 -26.63 -26.15 -59.35
N SER A 358 -25.52 -26.31 -58.63
CA SER A 358 -24.28 -26.90 -59.14
C SER A 358 -23.40 -27.49 -58.01
N THR A 359 -22.81 -28.62 -58.37
CA THR A 359 -21.96 -29.62 -57.69
C THR A 359 -20.68 -29.03 -57.07
N PRO A 360 -20.10 -29.63 -55.99
CA PRO A 360 -18.91 -29.06 -55.34
C PRO A 360 -17.63 -29.39 -56.12
N GLU A 361 -16.91 -28.35 -56.52
CA GLU A 361 -15.56 -28.43 -57.07
C GLU A 361 -14.56 -27.92 -56.02
N ALA A 362 -13.48 -28.67 -55.84
CA ALA A 362 -12.46 -28.47 -54.83
C ALA A 362 -11.79 -27.09 -54.97
N VAL A 363 -11.80 -26.31 -53.89
CA VAL A 363 -11.09 -25.02 -53.85
C VAL A 363 -9.86 -25.15 -52.95
N ASP A 364 -8.75 -24.75 -53.58
CA ASP A 364 -7.40 -24.66 -53.09
C ASP A 364 -7.27 -23.95 -51.73
N SER A 365 -6.32 -24.44 -50.95
CA SER A 365 -6.01 -23.94 -49.62
C SER A 365 -5.38 -22.53 -49.71
N VAL A 366 -6.09 -21.54 -49.19
CA VAL A 366 -5.56 -20.17 -48.99
C VAL A 366 -4.45 -20.23 -47.92
N PRO A 367 -3.25 -19.69 -48.16
CA PRO A 367 -2.18 -19.71 -47.16
C PRO A 367 -2.55 -18.79 -46.00
N VAL A 368 -2.57 -19.37 -44.80
CA VAL A 368 -2.66 -18.65 -43.53
C VAL A 368 -1.51 -17.64 -43.48
N VAL A 369 -1.89 -16.36 -43.40
CA VAL A 369 -0.96 -15.24 -43.24
C VAL A 369 -0.30 -15.38 -41.87
N ASN A 370 0.94 -15.86 -41.85
CA ASN A 370 1.82 -15.82 -40.69
C ASN A 370 2.17 -14.35 -40.40
N ALA A 371 1.41 -13.70 -39.53
CA ALA A 371 1.82 -12.46 -38.89
C ALA A 371 2.89 -12.77 -37.82
N ALA A 372 4.10 -13.08 -38.26
CA ALA A 372 5.29 -13.11 -37.42
C ALA A 372 6.23 -12.02 -37.90
N THR A 373 6.16 -10.84 -37.28
CA THR A 373 7.25 -9.87 -37.32
C THR A 373 8.27 -10.27 -36.26
N PRO A 374 9.50 -10.68 -36.62
CA PRO A 374 10.56 -10.92 -35.65
C PRO A 374 11.23 -9.58 -35.36
N GLY A 375 10.58 -8.78 -34.49
CA GLY A 375 11.09 -7.52 -34.00
C GLY A 375 11.73 -7.68 -32.63
N SER A 376 13.04 -7.91 -32.60
CA SER A 376 14.02 -7.48 -31.58
C SER A 376 13.51 -7.25 -30.14
N ALA A 377 13.57 -8.31 -29.34
CA ALA A 377 14.06 -8.26 -27.96
C ALA A 377 14.69 -9.63 -27.71
N ASP A 378 15.85 -9.70 -27.05
CA ASP A 378 16.37 -10.96 -26.53
C ASP A 378 15.25 -11.61 -25.71
N ALA A 379 14.53 -12.55 -26.33
CA ALA A 379 13.39 -13.21 -25.73
C ALA A 379 13.97 -13.99 -24.56
N THR A 380 13.91 -13.35 -23.40
CA THR A 380 14.59 -13.85 -22.22
C THR A 380 13.79 -15.08 -21.81
N ASN A 381 14.34 -16.24 -22.11
CA ASN A 381 13.75 -17.53 -21.80
C ASN A 381 13.91 -17.71 -20.28
N TRP A 382 12.88 -17.33 -19.54
CA TRP A 382 12.83 -17.41 -18.08
C TRP A 382 12.55 -18.83 -17.61
N SER A 383 11.78 -19.60 -18.38
CA SER A 383 11.43 -20.98 -18.04
C SER A 383 12.65 -21.90 -17.90
N LYS A 384 13.76 -21.61 -18.60
CA LYS A 384 15.03 -22.36 -18.44
C LYS A 384 15.58 -22.38 -17.01
N TRP A 385 15.15 -21.44 -16.15
CA TRP A 385 15.60 -21.32 -14.77
C TRP A 385 14.72 -22.09 -13.77
N ILE A 386 13.60 -22.65 -14.22
CA ILE A 386 12.65 -23.37 -13.36
C ILE A 386 12.54 -24.81 -13.85
N ASP A 387 13.04 -25.74 -13.04
CA ASP A 387 12.96 -27.16 -13.35
C ASP A 387 11.51 -27.63 -13.45
N GLY A 388 11.22 -28.43 -14.49
CA GLY A 388 9.92 -29.04 -14.70
C GLY A 388 8.86 -28.12 -15.33
N VAL A 389 9.19 -26.87 -15.64
CA VAL A 389 8.28 -25.93 -16.33
C VAL A 389 8.57 -25.92 -17.83
N SER A 390 7.55 -26.22 -18.63
CA SER A 390 7.60 -26.21 -20.09
C SER A 390 6.91 -24.96 -20.65
N ILE A 391 7.48 -24.32 -21.68
CA ILE A 391 6.92 -23.10 -22.26
C ILE A 391 5.56 -23.40 -22.92
N ALA A 392 4.55 -22.62 -22.56
CA ALA A 392 3.26 -22.68 -23.21
C ALA A 392 3.30 -21.98 -24.59
N ARG A 393 2.63 -22.57 -25.59
CA ARG A 393 2.67 -22.09 -26.99
C ARG A 393 1.80 -20.87 -27.27
N PHE A 394 1.35 -20.15 -26.25
CA PHE A 394 0.54 -18.94 -26.38
C PHE A 394 1.21 -17.79 -25.64
N ARG A 395 0.81 -16.56 -25.98
CA ARG A 395 1.29 -15.33 -25.34
C ARG A 395 0.12 -14.41 -25.01
N CYS A 396 0.27 -13.60 -23.98
CA CYS A 396 -0.67 -12.53 -23.70
C CYS A 396 -0.43 -11.37 -24.69
N PRO A 397 -1.40 -10.97 -25.52
CA PRO A 397 -1.20 -9.92 -26.52
C PRO A 397 -0.84 -8.55 -25.92
N ILE A 398 -1.34 -8.27 -24.71
CA ILE A 398 -1.19 -6.99 -24.01
C ILE A 398 -0.04 -6.96 -23.01
N ALA A 399 0.66 -8.09 -22.81
CA ALA A 399 1.80 -8.22 -21.90
C ALA A 399 2.86 -9.16 -22.51
N PRO A 400 3.53 -8.74 -23.60
CA PRO A 400 4.44 -9.59 -24.36
C PRO A 400 5.73 -9.96 -23.60
N GLU A 401 6.06 -9.23 -22.54
CA GLU A 401 7.24 -9.47 -21.69
C GLU A 401 7.05 -10.62 -20.69
N VAL A 402 5.81 -11.12 -20.54
CA VAL A 402 5.47 -12.20 -19.62
C VAL A 402 5.45 -13.52 -20.37
N GLU A 403 6.28 -14.44 -19.90
CA GLU A 403 6.32 -15.82 -20.41
C GLU A 403 5.36 -16.70 -19.61
N PHE A 404 4.69 -17.62 -20.30
CA PHE A 404 3.78 -18.59 -19.71
C PHE A 404 4.39 -19.98 -19.75
N GLY A 405 4.36 -20.68 -18.63
CA GLY A 405 4.88 -22.05 -18.51
C GLY A 405 3.87 -22.99 -17.85
N LEU A 406 4.00 -24.28 -18.11
CA LEU A 406 3.20 -25.34 -17.51
C LEU A 406 4.10 -26.34 -16.80
N ASP A 407 3.79 -26.66 -15.55
CA ASP A 407 4.45 -27.75 -14.83
C ASP A 407 3.75 -29.10 -15.06
N GLN A 408 4.33 -30.17 -14.51
CA GLN A 408 3.78 -31.53 -14.61
C GLN A 408 2.46 -31.72 -13.85
N ASP A 409 2.18 -30.85 -12.88
CA ASP A 409 0.95 -30.86 -12.09
C ASP A 409 -0.19 -30.07 -12.78
N GLY A 410 0.05 -29.55 -13.99
CA GLY A 410 -0.92 -28.77 -14.75
C GLY A 410 -1.16 -27.37 -14.18
N ARG A 411 -0.23 -26.84 -13.38
CA ARG A 411 -0.25 -25.45 -12.90
C ARG A 411 0.36 -24.54 -13.96
N LEU A 412 -0.19 -23.34 -14.06
CA LEU A 412 0.28 -22.33 -14.99
C LEU A 412 1.21 -21.35 -14.27
N HIS A 413 2.39 -21.16 -14.82
CA HIS A 413 3.44 -20.28 -14.32
C HIS A 413 3.52 -19.02 -15.18
N LEU A 414 3.48 -17.84 -14.54
CA LEU A 414 3.78 -16.56 -15.20
C LEU A 414 5.19 -16.15 -14.79
N LEU A 415 6.05 -15.91 -15.78
CA LEU A 415 7.47 -15.67 -15.58
C LEU A 415 7.84 -14.31 -16.19
N CYS A 416 8.43 -13.41 -15.41
CA CYS A 416 8.91 -12.12 -15.91
C CYS A 416 10.14 -11.59 -15.15
N GLY A 417 10.84 -10.63 -15.73
CA GLY A 417 11.83 -9.83 -15.01
C GLY A 417 11.17 -8.85 -14.02
N HIS A 418 11.91 -8.42 -12.99
CA HIS A 418 11.42 -7.46 -12.00
C HIS A 418 10.99 -6.10 -12.58
N THR A 419 11.56 -5.69 -13.72
CA THR A 419 11.14 -4.46 -14.43
C THR A 419 9.79 -4.60 -15.13
N ALA A 420 9.32 -5.83 -15.35
CA ALA A 420 8.08 -6.16 -16.05
C ALA A 420 6.92 -6.53 -15.11
N MET A 421 6.99 -6.09 -13.84
CA MET A 421 6.01 -6.41 -12.81
C MET A 421 4.59 -5.93 -13.14
N GLU A 422 4.47 -4.73 -13.72
CA GLU A 422 3.18 -4.20 -14.16
C GLU A 422 2.58 -5.08 -15.27
N SER A 423 3.40 -5.46 -16.26
CA SER A 423 3.03 -6.40 -17.32
C SER A 423 2.56 -7.75 -16.76
N MET A 424 3.19 -8.26 -15.70
CA MET A 424 2.76 -9.49 -15.03
C MET A 424 1.36 -9.37 -14.42
N ARG A 425 1.01 -8.23 -13.82
CA ARG A 425 -0.35 -7.99 -13.29
C ARG A 425 -1.40 -7.91 -14.40
N VAL A 426 -1.05 -7.27 -15.51
CA VAL A 426 -1.91 -7.22 -16.70
C VAL A 426 -2.11 -8.63 -17.27
N ALA A 427 -1.06 -9.43 -17.37
CA ALA A 427 -1.12 -10.83 -17.82
C ALA A 427 -1.97 -11.70 -16.89
N GLU A 428 -1.83 -11.52 -15.57
CA GLU A 428 -2.64 -12.22 -14.57
C GLU A 428 -4.12 -11.87 -14.70
N ALA A 429 -4.46 -10.60 -14.85
CA ALA A 429 -5.84 -10.15 -15.05
C ALA A 429 -6.42 -10.72 -16.36
N TRP A 430 -5.68 -10.63 -17.46
CA TRP A 430 -6.07 -11.21 -18.74
C TRP A 430 -6.32 -12.71 -18.64
N LEU A 431 -5.44 -13.44 -17.93
CA LEU A 431 -5.60 -14.87 -17.72
C LEU A 431 -6.88 -15.20 -16.94
N ARG A 432 -7.21 -14.41 -15.91
CA ARG A 432 -8.46 -14.62 -15.14
C ARG A 432 -9.70 -14.47 -16.03
N THR A 433 -9.71 -13.47 -16.92
CA THR A 433 -10.81 -13.27 -17.87
C THR A 433 -10.89 -14.36 -18.94
N ASN A 434 -9.75 -14.94 -19.32
CA ASN A 434 -9.66 -15.92 -20.41
C ASN A 434 -9.39 -17.34 -19.92
N ARG A 435 -9.70 -17.63 -18.65
CA ARG A 435 -9.28 -18.87 -17.97
C ARG A 435 -9.73 -20.12 -18.71
N ASP A 436 -10.99 -20.17 -19.16
CA ASP A 436 -11.55 -21.35 -19.81
C ASP A 436 -10.89 -21.62 -21.17
N LEU A 437 -10.62 -20.56 -21.94
CA LEU A 437 -9.93 -20.67 -23.22
C LEU A 437 -8.48 -21.14 -23.03
N VAL A 438 -7.78 -20.60 -22.03
CA VAL A 438 -6.41 -21.03 -21.71
C VAL A 438 -6.40 -22.46 -21.21
N ALA A 439 -7.34 -22.86 -20.35
CA ALA A 439 -7.47 -24.23 -19.88
C ALA A 439 -7.75 -25.21 -21.04
N LEU A 440 -8.63 -24.85 -21.97
CA LEU A 440 -8.89 -25.66 -23.17
C LEU A 440 -7.65 -25.79 -24.07
N ALA A 441 -6.89 -24.70 -24.24
CA ALA A 441 -5.71 -24.68 -25.11
C ALA A 441 -4.49 -25.41 -24.51
N THR A 442 -4.38 -25.45 -23.18
CA THR A 442 -3.17 -25.89 -22.48
C THR A 442 -3.36 -27.15 -21.64
N GLY A 443 -4.60 -27.49 -21.30
CA GLY A 443 -4.92 -28.50 -20.30
C GLY A 443 -4.63 -28.06 -18.87
N CYS A 444 -4.36 -26.76 -18.61
CA CYS A 444 -4.09 -26.30 -17.25
C CYS A 444 -5.34 -26.44 -16.36
N THR A 445 -5.16 -27.06 -15.20
CA THR A 445 -6.24 -27.29 -14.22
C THR A 445 -5.89 -26.74 -12.83
N GLY A 446 -4.61 -26.39 -12.62
CA GLY A 446 -4.10 -25.94 -11.34
C GLY A 446 -4.24 -24.45 -11.07
N ALA A 447 -3.71 -24.04 -9.92
CA ALA A 447 -3.55 -22.64 -9.54
C ALA A 447 -2.46 -21.96 -10.40
N VAL A 448 -2.53 -20.64 -10.45
CA VAL A 448 -1.53 -19.80 -11.13
C VAL A 448 -0.38 -19.50 -10.18
N VAL A 449 0.86 -19.64 -10.64
CA VAL A 449 2.08 -19.36 -9.87
C VAL A 449 2.86 -18.24 -10.52
N LEU A 450 3.21 -17.20 -9.76
CA LEU A 450 3.92 -16.03 -10.26
C LEU A 450 5.42 -16.14 -9.94
N HIS A 451 6.27 -15.88 -10.94
CA HIS A 451 7.73 -15.94 -10.84
C HIS A 451 8.36 -14.63 -11.31
N VAL A 452 9.19 -14.03 -10.46
CA VAL A 452 9.91 -12.79 -10.75
C VAL A 452 11.40 -13.03 -10.68
N PHE A 453 12.10 -12.65 -11.75
CA PHE A 453 13.55 -12.77 -11.86
C PHE A 453 14.22 -11.41 -11.73
N THR A 454 15.25 -11.32 -10.90
CA THR A 454 16.03 -10.11 -10.70
C THR A 454 17.52 -10.40 -10.68
N ARG A 455 18.35 -9.41 -10.98
CA ARG A 455 19.78 -9.39 -10.65
C ARG A 455 20.08 -8.53 -9.41
N ASP A 456 19.08 -7.78 -8.95
CA ASP A 456 19.14 -6.88 -7.82
C ASP A 456 18.13 -7.36 -6.76
N ALA A 457 18.61 -8.10 -5.75
CA ALA A 457 17.77 -8.66 -4.70
C ALA A 457 17.03 -7.58 -3.87
N PRO A 458 17.68 -6.46 -3.47
CA PRO A 458 16.99 -5.32 -2.86
C PRO A 458 15.76 -4.83 -3.63
N ALA A 459 15.79 -4.83 -4.97
CA ALA A 459 14.69 -4.32 -5.79
C ALA A 459 13.40 -5.16 -5.71
N VAL A 460 13.44 -6.37 -5.15
CA VAL A 460 12.27 -7.26 -5.01
C VAL A 460 12.00 -7.66 -3.55
N ALA A 461 12.68 -7.05 -2.58
CA ALA A 461 12.59 -7.43 -1.18
C ALA A 461 11.17 -7.25 -0.61
N ASP A 462 10.42 -6.26 -1.10
CA ASP A 462 9.04 -5.96 -0.72
C ASP A 462 8.00 -6.93 -1.30
N LEU A 463 8.39 -7.71 -2.31
CA LEU A 463 7.57 -8.77 -2.88
C LEU A 463 7.61 -10.06 -2.06
N HIS A 464 8.46 -10.14 -1.04
CA HIS A 464 8.48 -11.29 -0.13
C HIS A 464 7.13 -11.41 0.60
N ARG A 465 6.62 -12.65 0.76
CA ARG A 465 5.30 -12.95 1.36
C ARG A 465 4.08 -12.45 0.57
N THR A 466 4.22 -12.07 -0.69
CA THR A 466 3.08 -11.62 -1.54
C THR A 466 2.44 -12.74 -2.36
N GLY A 467 2.84 -13.99 -2.15
CA GLY A 467 2.49 -15.15 -2.98
C GLY A 467 3.36 -15.29 -4.23
N ILE A 468 4.26 -14.34 -4.50
CA ILE A 468 5.16 -14.35 -5.67
C ILE A 468 6.45 -15.12 -5.33
N ARG A 469 6.90 -15.98 -6.25
CA ARG A 469 8.19 -16.67 -6.16
C ARG A 469 9.30 -15.79 -6.74
N LEU A 470 10.31 -15.52 -5.93
CA LEU A 470 11.39 -14.59 -6.25
C LEU A 470 12.67 -15.35 -6.57
N HIS A 471 13.35 -14.96 -7.64
CA HIS A 471 14.54 -15.62 -8.18
C HIS A 471 15.64 -14.60 -8.42
N LEU A 472 16.82 -14.83 -7.84
CA LEU A 472 18.02 -14.04 -8.07
C LEU A 472 18.89 -14.72 -9.13
N LEU A 473 19.16 -13.99 -10.20
CA LEU A 473 20.07 -14.38 -11.26
C LEU A 473 21.48 -13.87 -10.94
N LEU A 474 22.43 -14.78 -10.88
CA LEU A 474 23.85 -14.49 -10.67
C LEU A 474 24.59 -14.67 -12.00
N ASP A 475 25.31 -13.64 -12.43
CA ASP A 475 26.13 -13.64 -13.66
C ASP A 475 27.53 -14.29 -13.44
N GLU A 476 27.67 -15.18 -12.46
CA GLU A 476 28.96 -15.81 -12.13
C GLU A 476 29.25 -17.05 -13.00
N GLY A 477 29.85 -16.81 -14.18
CA GLY A 477 30.38 -17.85 -15.08
C GLY A 477 29.32 -18.59 -15.89
N GLU A 478 29.73 -19.32 -16.94
CA GLU A 478 28.83 -20.25 -17.63
C GLU A 478 28.80 -21.61 -16.93
N PRO A 479 27.60 -22.18 -16.68
CA PRO A 479 26.26 -21.61 -16.88
C PRO A 479 25.86 -20.68 -15.72
N GLY A 480 25.22 -19.55 -16.02
CA GLY A 480 24.69 -18.62 -15.00
C GLY A 480 23.81 -19.35 -13.98
N ARG A 481 23.67 -18.80 -12.77
CA ARG A 481 22.97 -19.48 -11.67
C ARG A 481 21.69 -18.73 -11.28
N CYS A 482 20.63 -19.48 -11.00
CA CYS A 482 19.40 -18.97 -10.44
C CYS A 482 19.26 -19.46 -8.99
N LEU A 483 19.08 -18.54 -8.05
CA LEU A 483 18.85 -18.84 -6.64
C LEU A 483 17.43 -18.41 -6.24
N PRO A 484 16.60 -19.32 -5.70
CA PRO A 484 15.31 -18.91 -5.15
C PRO A 484 15.55 -18.05 -3.90
N LEU A 485 15.02 -16.84 -3.90
CA LEU A 485 15.04 -15.93 -2.74
C LEU A 485 13.96 -16.33 -1.71
N ASN A 486 12.97 -17.10 -2.13
CA ASN A 486 11.89 -17.58 -1.27
C ASN A 486 11.40 -18.99 -1.68
N SER A 487 10.85 -19.75 -0.73
CA SER A 487 10.20 -21.04 -0.90
C SER A 487 8.70 -20.89 -1.16
N ALA A 488 8.04 -21.96 -1.60
CA ALA A 488 6.57 -21.96 -1.72
C ALA A 488 5.88 -21.69 -0.37
N SER A 489 6.46 -22.14 0.75
CA SER A 489 5.91 -21.94 2.09
C SER A 489 6.04 -20.50 2.58
N ASN A 490 7.19 -19.86 2.38
CA ASN A 490 7.40 -18.48 2.86
C ASN A 490 6.91 -17.41 1.85
N ALA A 491 6.68 -17.79 0.59
CA ALA A 491 6.05 -16.90 -0.40
C ALA A 491 4.61 -16.58 -0.01
N SER A 492 3.89 -17.52 0.61
CA SER A 492 2.48 -17.36 0.99
C SER A 492 2.26 -17.23 2.50
N ALA A 493 3.31 -17.30 3.32
CA ALA A 493 3.18 -17.19 4.77
C ALA A 493 2.75 -15.76 5.17
N PRO A 494 1.69 -15.61 5.98
CA PRO A 494 1.38 -14.33 6.61
C PRO A 494 2.58 -13.91 7.47
N ALA A 495 2.81 -12.59 7.52
CA ALA A 495 4.02 -12.03 8.09
C ALA A 495 4.21 -12.30 9.58
#